data_AF-A0A1W2GEF0-F1
#
_entry.id   AF-A0A1W2GEF0-F1
#
_cell.length_a   1.000
_cell.length_b   1.000
_cell.length_c   1.000
_cell.angle_alpha   90.00
_cell.angle_beta   90.00
_cell.angle_gamma   90.00
#
_symmetry.space_group_name_H-M   'P 1'
#
loop_
_entity.id
_entity.type
_entity.pdbx_description
1 polymer ?
#
loop_
_entity_poly.entity_id
_entity_poly.type
_entity_poly.pdbx_seq_one_letter_code
_entity_poly.pdbx_strand_id
1 'polypeptide(L)' 'MRYKNLVSLLTALCFFVLAVSGVLSFFLDYSRKLATIHTVFGYFFMACVGLHLTNNWPSFKSYTHKKS' A
#
# COMPACT_ATOMS: atom_id res chain seq x y z
N MET A 1 6.33 -0.69 20.32
CA MET A 1 5.82 -1.73 19.39
C MET A 1 4.36 -1.52 18.90
N ARG A 2 3.69 -0.39 19.18
CA ARG A 2 2.25 -0.22 18.83
C ARG A 2 1.95 0.37 17.44
N TYR A 3 2.91 1.05 16.79
CA TYR A 3 2.65 1.74 15.51
C TYR A 3 2.92 0.91 14.25
N LYS A 4 3.70 -0.17 14.36
CA LYS A 4 4.12 -1.01 13.21
C LYS A 4 2.92 -1.72 12.55
N ASN A 5 2.08 -2.31 13.39
CA ASN A 5 0.90 -3.05 12.94
C ASN A 5 -0.14 -2.10 12.33
N LEU A 6 -0.27 -0.89 12.86
CA LEU A 6 -1.21 0.12 12.35
C LEU A 6 -0.78 0.64 10.98
N VAL A 7 0.52 0.92 10.77
CA VAL A 7 1.05 1.29 9.45
C VAL A 7 0.88 0.16 8.44
N SER A 8 1.12 -1.09 8.85
CA SER A 8 0.93 -2.25 7.98
C SER A 8 -0.55 -2.47 7.61
N LEU A 9 -1.47 -2.31 8.57
CA LEU A 9 -2.90 -2.40 8.34
C LEU A 9 -3.39 -1.29 7.40
N LEU A 10 -2.94 -0.05 7.61
CA LEU A 10 -3.29 1.09 6.76
C LEU A 10 -2.80 0.90 5.32
N THR A 11 -1.58 0.38 5.17
CA THR A 11 -0.99 0.07 3.85
C THR A 11 -1.80 -1.03 3.15
N ALA A 12 -2.16 -2.09 3.86
CA ALA A 12 -3.00 -3.17 3.33
C ALA A 12 -4.40 -2.67 2.92
N LEU A 13 -5.00 -1.78 3.71
CA LEU A 13 -6.29 -1.17 3.40
C LEU A 13 -6.22 -0.31 2.12
N CYS A 14 -5.18 0.51 1.99
CA CYS A 14 -4.97 1.33 0.80
C CYS A 14 -4.75 0.45 -0.45
N PHE A 15 -3.98 -0.64 -0.31
CA PHE A 15 -3.81 -1.62 -1.38
C PHE A 15 -5.15 -2.25 -1.79
N PHE A 16 -5.99 -2.61 -0.83
CA PHE A 16 -7.30 -3.19 -1.11
C PHE A 16 -8.20 -2.23 -1.90
N VAL A 17 -8.25 -0.95 -1.53
CA VAL A 17 -9.00 0.08 -2.26
C VAL A 17 -8.47 0.24 -3.69
N LEU A 18 -7.15 0.23 -3.87
CA LEU A 18 -6.51 0.27 -5.19
C LEU A 18 -6.83 -0.94 -6.05
N ALA A 19 -6.77 -2.14 -5.47
CA ALA A 19 -7.07 -3.38 -6.16
C ALA A 19 -8.53 -3.40 -6.61
N VAL A 20 -9.47 -3.10 -5.72
CA VAL A 20 -10.90 -3.08 -6.06
C VAL A 20 -11.22 -2.01 -7.10
N SER A 21 -10.69 -0.79 -6.94
CA SER A 21 -10.93 0.29 -7.91
C SER A 21 -10.30 0.01 -9.28
N GLY A 22 -9.10 -0.60 -9.31
CA GLY A 22 -8.45 -1.01 -10.56
C GLY A 22 -9.20 -2.13 -11.28
N VAL A 23 -9.66 -3.13 -10.52
CA VAL A 23 -10.52 -4.21 -11.06
C VAL A 23 -11.84 -3.64 -11.59
N LEU A 24 -12.48 -2.72 -10.86
CA LEU A 24 -13.69 -2.04 -11.34
C LEU A 24 -13.42 -1.28 -12.65
N SER A 25 -12.30 -0.56 -12.75
CA SER A 25 -11.93 0.16 -13.97
C SER A 25 -11.63 -0.75 -15.16
N PHE A 26 -11.38 -2.04 -14.94
CA PHE A 26 -11.22 -3.01 -16.03
C PHE A 26 -12.57 -3.48 -16.60
N PHE A 27 -13.58 -3.66 -15.74
CA PHE A 27 -14.88 -4.19 -16.16
C PHE A 27 -15.94 -3.13 -16.46
N LEU A 28 -15.84 -1.93 -15.88
CA LEU A 28 -16.79 -0.84 -16.09
C LEU A 28 -16.27 0.16 -17.13
N ASP A 29 -17.20 0.82 -17.82
CA ASP A 29 -16.89 1.97 -18.66
C ASP A 29 -16.14 3.06 -17.88
N TYR A 30 -15.29 3.79 -18.61
CA TYR A 30 -14.46 4.83 -18.05
C TYR A 30 -15.30 5.87 -17.30
N SER A 31 -15.07 5.96 -15.99
CA SER A 31 -15.60 7.02 -15.15
C SER A 31 -14.47 7.87 -14.61
N ARG A 32 -14.50 9.17 -14.95
CA ARG A 32 -13.57 10.17 -14.41
C ARG A 32 -13.49 10.10 -12.89
N LYS A 33 -14.61 9.83 -12.21
CA LYS A 33 -14.67 9.71 -10.74
C LYS A 33 -13.85 8.52 -10.23
N LEU A 34 -14.04 7.33 -10.81
CA LEU A 34 -13.30 6.13 -10.44
C LEU A 34 -11.80 6.28 -10.71
N ALA A 35 -11.44 6.81 -11.88
CA ALA A 35 -10.06 7.05 -12.27
C ALA A 35 -9.34 8.02 -11.31
N THR A 36 -10.00 9.12 -10.91
CA THR A 36 -9.47 10.07 -9.93
C THR A 36 -9.28 9.43 -8.56
N ILE A 37 -10.25 8.65 -8.08
CA ILE A 37 -10.13 7.96 -6.77
C ILE A 37 -8.95 6.98 -6.81
N HIS A 38 -8.83 6.16 -7.85
CA HIS A 38 -7.74 5.21 -8.01
C HIS A 38 -6.37 5.91 -8.04
N THR A 39 -6.22 6.99 -8.81
CA THR A 39 -4.95 7.72 -8.90
C THR A 39 -4.58 8.43 -7.59
N VAL A 40 -5.53 9.08 -6.92
CA VAL A 40 -5.27 9.76 -5.63
C VAL A 40 -4.89 8.75 -4.54
N PHE A 41 -5.63 7.64 -4.42
CA PHE A 41 -5.26 6.58 -3.49
C PHE A 41 -3.94 5.89 -3.89
N GLY A 42 -3.59 5.89 -5.18
CA GLY A 42 -2.31 5.39 -5.69
C GLY A 42 -1.13 6.19 -5.15
N TYR A 43 -1.20 7.51 -5.25
CA TYR A 43 -0.19 8.40 -4.66
C TYR A 43 -0.10 8.24 -3.13
N PHE A 44 -1.24 8.16 -2.45
CA PHE A 44 -1.27 7.98 -1.01
C PHE A 44 -0.68 6.63 -0.57
N PHE A 45 -0.97 5.57 -1.31
CA PHE A 45 -0.40 4.24 -1.11
C PHE A 45 1.12 4.25 -1.29
N MET A 46 1.63 4.92 -2.33
CA MET A 46 3.08 5.03 -2.56
C MET A 46 3.81 5.65 -1.36
N ALA A 47 3.24 6.71 -0.78
CA ALA A 47 3.77 7.32 0.45
C ALA A 47 3.68 6.37 1.66
N CYS A 48 2.55 5.68 1.84
CA CYS A 48 2.36 4.70 2.91
C CYS A 48 3.33 3.53 2.81
N VAL A 49 3.64 3.03 1.61
CA VAL A 49 4.62 1.97 1.37
C VAL A 49 6.03 2.41 1.76
N GLY A 50 6.42 3.66 1.45
CA GLY A 50 7.70 4.21 1.89
C GLY A 50 7.83 4.24 3.42
N LEU A 51 6.76 4.66 4.11
CA LEU A 51 6.69 4.62 5.58
C LEU A 51 6.68 3.18 6.13
N HIS A 52 6.00 2.25 5.44
CA HIS A 52 5.98 0.84 5.83
C HIS A 52 7.37 0.20 5.74
N LEU A 53 8.09 0.42 4.65
CA LEU A 53 9.44 -0.06 4.43
C LEU A 53 10.43 0.47 5.46
N THR A 54 10.41 1.78 5.71
CA THR A 54 11.31 2.42 6.71
C THR A 54 11.00 1.97 8.13
N ASN A 55 9.71 1.88 8.50
CA ASN A 55 9.28 1.47 9.84
C ASN A 55 9.50 -0.03 10.12
N ASN A 56 9.55 -0.85 9.06
CA ASN A 56 9.83 -2.29 9.15
C ASN A 56 11.26 -2.68 8.73
N TRP A 57 12.12 -1.69 8.46
CA TRP A 57 13.53 -1.86 8.06
C TRP A 57 14.36 -2.75 8.99
N PRO A 58 14.20 -2.72 10.33
CA PRO A 58 14.94 -3.63 11.22
C PRO A 58 14.58 -5.11 10.99
N SER A 59 13.32 -5.41 10.66
CA SER A 59 12.88 -6.76 10.30
C SER A 59 13.51 -7.21 8.99
N PHE A 60 13.59 -6.32 8.00
CA PHE A 60 14.22 -6.60 6.71
C PHE A 60 15.74 -6.88 6.86
N LYS A 61 16.43 -6.10 7.72
CA LYS A 61 17.85 -6.30 8.04
C LYS A 61 18.12 -7.61 8.79
N SER A 62 17.18 -8.07 9.61
CA SER A 62 17.27 -9.35 10.32
C SER A 62 17.23 -10.55 9.36
N TYR A 63 16.46 -10.45 8.28
CA TYR A 63 16.39 -11.49 7.25
C TYR A 63 17.63 -11.53 6.35
N THR A 64 18.23 -10.39 6.02
CA THR A 64 19.45 -10.34 5.20
C THR A 64 20.72 -10.65 6.00
N HIS A 65 20.68 -10.50 7.33
CA HIS A 65 21.74 -10.92 8.25
C HIS A 65 21.45 -12.28 8.89
N LYS A 66 20.80 -13.20 8.17
CA LYS A 66 20.94 -14.63 8.48
C LYS A 66 22.29 -15.06 7.92
N LYS A 67 23.30 -14.95 8.79
CA LYS A 67 24.68 -15.40 8.62
C LYS A 67 24.67 -16.79 7.96
N SER A 68 25.01 -16.81 6.66
CA SER A 68 25.55 -18.01 6.01
C SER A 68 26.95 -18.29 6.56
#